data_AF-A0A6G8II08-F1
#
_entry.id   AF-A0A6G8II08-F1
#
_cell.length_a   1.000
_cell.length_b   1.000
_cell.length_c   1.000
_cell.angle_alpha   90.00
_cell.angle_beta   90.00
_cell.angle_gamma   90.00
#
_symmetry.space_group_name_H-M   'P 1'
#
loop_
_entity.id
_entity.type
_entity.pdbx_description
1 polymer ?
#
loop_
_entity_poly.entity_id
_entity_poly.type
_entity_poly.pdbx_seq_one_letter_code
_entity_poly.pdbx_strand_id
1 'polypeptide(L)'
;MHTRSLAPLLFALALLGAGAPANAADAPPAGAPDIWRWTDRFGHLHYTPKIDIPPERRAFAEPASAPLPPGTTACDAAWNRYRANQACFDAFRVVGGGLKPDAFRYCQELPQPQPCR
;
A
#
# COMPACT_ATOMS: atom_id res chain seq x y z
N MET A 1 10.92 58.32 -51.32
CA MET A 1 9.90 57.26 -51.19
C MET A 1 10.20 56.53 -49.89
N HIS A 2 9.39 56.76 -48.86
CA HIS A 2 9.60 56.27 -47.50
C HIS A 2 8.83 54.96 -47.31
N THR A 3 9.54 53.84 -47.22
CA THR A 3 8.94 52.54 -46.92
C THR A 3 8.82 52.40 -45.40
N ARG A 4 7.58 52.33 -44.93
CA ARG A 4 7.19 52.11 -43.53
C ARG A 4 7.28 50.63 -43.14
N SER A 5 7.61 50.44 -41.87
CA SER A 5 7.44 49.27 -40.99
C SER A 5 6.46 48.17 -41.42
N LEU A 6 6.83 46.92 -41.15
CA LEU A 6 6.05 45.98 -40.34
C LEU A 6 6.91 44.75 -39.98
N ALA A 7 7.23 44.63 -38.69
CA ALA A 7 7.74 43.40 -38.08
C ALA A 7 6.60 42.39 -37.88
N PRO A 8 6.90 41.08 -37.87
CA PRO A 8 6.18 40.16 -37.01
C PRO A 8 7.12 39.60 -35.95
N LEU A 9 6.80 40.00 -34.72
CA LEU A 9 6.82 39.15 -33.53
C LEU A 9 6.54 37.68 -33.89
N LEU A 10 7.34 36.76 -33.36
CA LEU A 10 6.83 35.60 -32.64
C LEU A 10 7.97 35.03 -31.79
N PHE A 11 7.82 35.26 -30.49
CA PHE A 11 8.61 34.72 -29.39
C PHE A 11 8.62 33.19 -29.45
N ALA A 12 9.79 32.59 -29.67
CA ALA A 12 10.01 31.19 -29.37
C ALA A 12 10.18 31.05 -27.84
N LEU A 13 9.10 30.71 -27.13
CA LEU A 13 9.17 30.30 -25.73
C LEU A 13 9.86 28.94 -25.66
N ALA A 14 11.08 28.92 -25.14
CA ALA A 14 11.78 27.69 -24.78
C ALA A 14 11.01 26.98 -23.66
N LEU A 15 10.53 25.77 -23.96
CA LEU A 15 9.89 24.88 -23.00
C LEU A 15 10.89 24.52 -21.89
N LEU A 16 10.53 24.88 -20.65
CA LEU A 16 11.19 24.37 -19.45
C LEU A 16 11.08 22.84 -19.45
N GLY A 17 12.23 22.18 -19.31
CA GLY A 17 12.30 20.75 -19.06
C GLY A 17 11.57 20.41 -17.77
N ALA A 18 10.50 19.64 -17.89
CA ALA A 18 9.85 19.00 -16.77
C ALA A 18 10.83 17.99 -16.16
N GLY A 19 11.29 18.25 -14.94
CA GLY A 19 11.88 17.22 -14.11
C GLY A 19 10.86 16.12 -13.89
N ALA A 20 11.20 14.90 -14.30
CA ALA A 20 10.39 13.72 -14.02
C ALA A 20 10.23 13.58 -12.49
N PRO A 21 9.00 13.49 -11.95
CA PRO A 21 8.84 13.18 -10.54
C PRO A 21 9.36 11.75 -10.33
N ALA A 22 10.31 11.63 -9.39
CA ALA A 22 10.71 10.36 -8.82
C ALA A 22 9.45 9.59 -8.42
N ASN A 23 9.41 8.31 -8.79
CA ASN A 23 8.31 7.39 -8.48
C ASN A 23 7.82 7.63 -7.05
N ALA A 24 6.58 8.11 -6.94
CA ALA A 24 5.82 7.98 -5.72
C ALA A 24 5.68 6.48 -5.49
N ALA A 25 6.58 5.92 -4.69
CA ALA A 25 6.30 4.68 -4.00
C ALA A 25 4.97 4.93 -3.28
N ASP A 26 3.93 4.20 -3.68
CA ASP A 26 2.57 4.27 -3.16
C ASP A 26 2.60 4.57 -1.66
N ALA A 27 2.31 5.82 -1.30
CA ALA A 27 1.96 6.13 0.05
C ALA A 27 0.74 5.25 0.36
N PRO A 28 0.80 4.36 1.37
CA PRO A 28 -0.34 3.53 1.69
C PRO A 28 -1.55 4.42 1.92
N PRO A 29 -2.74 4.05 1.43
CA PRO A 29 -3.94 4.84 1.67
C PRO A 29 -4.11 5.07 3.17
N ALA A 30 -4.43 6.33 3.54
CA ALA A 30 -4.76 6.68 4.90
C ALA A 30 -5.96 5.82 5.34
N GLY A 31 -5.73 4.90 6.26
CA GLY A 31 -6.63 3.80 6.57
C GLY A 31 -6.12 2.45 6.05
N ALA A 32 -4.82 2.16 6.07
CA ALA A 32 -4.38 0.77 6.00
C ALA A 32 -4.86 0.05 7.28
N PRO A 33 -5.34 -1.20 7.19
CA PRO A 33 -5.69 -1.96 8.39
C PRO A 33 -4.48 -2.05 9.30
N ASP A 34 -4.73 -2.22 10.59
CA ASP A 34 -3.73 -2.44 11.65
C ASP A 34 -3.02 -3.81 11.49
N ILE A 35 -2.67 -4.18 10.27
CA ILE A 35 -1.79 -5.29 9.93
C ILE A 35 -0.36 -4.79 10.01
N TRP A 36 0.39 -5.48 10.84
CA TRP A 36 1.79 -5.24 11.11
C TRP A 36 2.60 -6.42 10.63
N ARG A 37 3.87 -6.14 10.36
CA ARG A 37 4.86 -7.09 9.90
C ARG A 37 5.95 -7.22 10.94
N TRP A 38 6.33 -8.45 11.26
CA TRP A 38 7.40 -8.74 12.19
C TRP A 38 8.10 -10.04 11.81
N THR A 39 9.36 -10.20 12.22
CA THR A 39 10.14 -11.40 11.94
C THR A 39 10.30 -12.23 13.20
N ASP A 40 10.06 -13.53 13.11
CA ASP A 40 10.27 -14.45 14.23
C ASP A 40 11.75 -14.78 14.45
N ARG A 41 12.04 -15.61 15.45
CA ARG A 41 13.43 -16.01 15.78
C ARG A 41 14.11 -16.85 14.69
N PHE A 42 13.34 -17.41 13.78
CA PHE A 42 13.82 -18.26 12.67
C PHE A 42 13.97 -17.48 11.37
N GLY A 43 13.64 -16.18 11.37
CA GLY A 43 13.72 -15.35 10.18
C GLY A 43 12.45 -15.36 9.33
N HIS A 44 11.35 -15.98 9.77
CA HIS A 44 10.11 -15.93 8.99
C HIS A 44 9.37 -14.62 9.18
N LEU A 45 8.90 -14.08 8.06
CA LEU A 45 8.12 -12.86 8.01
C LEU A 45 6.64 -13.14 8.28
N HIS A 46 6.10 -12.54 9.33
CA HIS A 46 4.71 -12.66 9.74
C HIS A 46 3.93 -11.39 9.43
N TYR A 47 2.66 -11.55 9.07
CA TYR A 47 1.69 -10.47 8.90
C TYR A 47 0.50 -10.74 9.82
N THR A 48 0.30 -9.89 10.82
CA THR A 48 -0.76 -10.09 11.83
C THR A 48 -1.35 -8.76 12.28
N PRO A 49 -2.57 -8.74 12.84
CA PRO A 49 -3.03 -7.60 13.63
C PRO A 49 -2.00 -7.21 14.70
N LYS A 50 -1.94 -5.92 15.06
CA LYS A 50 -1.00 -5.42 16.08
C LYS A 50 -1.12 -6.15 17.43
N ILE A 51 -2.37 -6.48 17.81
CA ILE A 51 -2.68 -7.15 19.07
C ILE A 51 -2.08 -8.56 19.17
N ASP A 52 -1.91 -9.23 18.02
CA ASP A 52 -1.42 -10.60 17.94
C ASP A 52 0.12 -10.69 17.87
N ILE A 53 0.82 -9.54 17.79
CA ILE A 53 2.28 -9.53 17.81
C ILE A 53 2.77 -9.90 19.21
N PRO A 54 3.68 -10.89 19.35
CA PRO A 54 4.30 -11.24 20.62
C PRO A 54 4.92 -9.99 21.28
N PRO A 55 4.73 -9.77 22.59
CA PRO A 55 5.21 -8.56 23.27
C PRO A 55 6.67 -8.22 23.00
N GLU A 56 7.55 -9.22 23.00
CA GLU A 56 8.98 -9.12 22.74
C GLU A 56 9.33 -8.72 21.30
N ARG A 57 8.37 -8.81 20.37
CA ARG A 57 8.54 -8.45 18.95
C ARG A 57 7.94 -7.10 18.59
N ARG A 58 7.07 -6.53 19.41
CA ARG A 58 6.35 -5.27 19.11
C ARG A 58 7.28 -4.09 18.82
N ALA A 59 8.41 -4.00 19.51
CA ALA A 59 9.39 -2.93 19.31
C ALA A 59 10.09 -2.98 17.93
N PHE A 60 10.08 -4.13 17.28
CA PHE A 60 10.70 -4.36 15.97
C PHE A 60 9.67 -4.60 14.86
N ALA A 61 8.38 -4.50 15.20
CA ALA A 61 7.32 -4.63 14.22
C ALA A 61 7.16 -3.33 13.44
N GLU A 62 6.90 -3.46 12.15
CA GLU A 62 6.64 -2.34 11.26
C GLU A 62 5.21 -2.41 10.75
N PRO A 63 4.56 -1.28 10.44
CA PRO A 63 3.31 -1.31 9.69
C PRO A 63 3.50 -2.12 8.41
N ALA A 64 2.53 -2.96 8.01
CA ALA A 64 2.67 -3.77 6.80
C ALA A 64 2.71 -2.94 5.50
N SER A 65 2.45 -1.64 5.60
CA SER A 65 2.64 -0.65 4.55
C SER A 65 4.04 -0.04 4.46
N ALA A 66 4.94 -0.33 5.42
CA ALA A 66 6.32 0.09 5.36
C ALA A 66 7.04 -0.53 4.15
N PRO A 67 8.14 0.09 3.67
CA PRO A 67 8.95 -0.45 2.57
C PRO A 67 9.24 -1.94 2.74
N LEU A 68 9.22 -2.68 1.63
CA LEU A 68 9.36 -4.14 1.67
C LEU A 68 10.79 -4.55 2.06
N PRO A 69 10.95 -5.62 2.86
CA PRO A 69 12.26 -6.17 3.13
C PRO A 69 12.90 -6.71 1.84
N PRO A 70 14.23 -6.74 1.76
CA PRO A 70 14.93 -7.38 0.65
C PRO A 70 14.43 -8.80 0.40
N GLY A 71 14.25 -9.17 -0.87
CA GLY A 71 13.76 -10.49 -1.27
C GLY A 71 12.26 -10.72 -1.11
N THR A 72 11.49 -9.74 -0.62
CA THR A 72 10.02 -9.82 -0.58
C THR A 72 9.41 -9.14 -1.81
N THR A 73 8.61 -9.86 -2.58
CA THR A 73 7.92 -9.27 -3.73
C THR A 73 6.69 -8.47 -3.29
N ALA A 74 6.32 -7.45 -4.08
CA ALA A 74 5.10 -6.69 -3.82
C ALA A 74 3.83 -7.56 -3.89
N CYS A 75 3.82 -8.57 -4.76
CA CYS A 75 2.70 -9.49 -4.86
C CYS A 75 2.55 -10.34 -3.60
N ASP A 76 3.65 -10.95 -3.13
CA ASP A 76 3.62 -11.76 -1.91
C ASP A 76 3.20 -10.94 -0.70
N ALA A 77 3.72 -9.72 -0.58
CA ALA A 77 3.33 -8.81 0.49
C ALA A 77 1.84 -8.46 0.44
N ALA A 78 1.28 -8.16 -0.75
CA ALA A 78 -0.13 -7.86 -0.91
C ALA A 78 -1.02 -9.05 -0.51
N TRP A 79 -0.69 -10.26 -0.98
CA TRP A 79 -1.43 -11.48 -0.63
C TRP A 79 -1.32 -11.84 0.85
N ASN A 80 -0.14 -11.69 1.46
CA ASN A 80 0.03 -11.92 2.90
C ASN A 80 -0.81 -10.94 3.73
N ARG A 81 -0.81 -9.65 3.37
CA ARG A 81 -1.66 -8.64 4.03
C ARG A 81 -3.14 -8.94 3.88
N TYR A 82 -3.57 -9.29 2.66
CA TYR A 82 -4.96 -9.68 2.41
C TYR A 82 -5.35 -10.88 3.28
N ARG A 83 -4.56 -11.96 3.30
CA ARG A 83 -4.83 -13.14 4.14
C ARG A 83 -4.88 -12.82 5.63
N ALA A 84 -3.91 -12.05 6.13
CA ALA A 84 -3.88 -11.62 7.53
C ALA A 84 -5.13 -10.81 7.89
N ASN A 85 -5.61 -9.97 6.98
CA ASN A 85 -6.83 -9.21 7.15
C ASN A 85 -8.10 -10.09 7.11
N GLN A 86 -8.13 -11.11 6.26
CA GLN A 86 -9.25 -12.08 6.22
C GLN A 86 -9.41 -12.83 7.55
N ALA A 87 -8.31 -13.07 8.29
CA ALA A 87 -8.37 -13.70 9.61
C ALA A 87 -9.22 -12.92 10.63
N CYS A 88 -9.31 -11.58 10.51
CA CYS A 88 -10.21 -10.78 11.36
C CYS A 88 -11.68 -11.17 11.14
N PHE A 89 -12.07 -11.42 9.89
CA PHE A 89 -13.44 -11.76 9.52
C PHE A 89 -13.83 -13.19 9.89
N ASP A 90 -12.86 -14.07 10.17
CA ASP A 90 -13.13 -15.47 10.49
C ASP A 90 -14.00 -15.62 11.75
N ALA A 91 -13.84 -14.73 12.74
CA ALA A 91 -14.68 -14.70 13.95
C ALA A 91 -16.15 -14.30 13.66
N PHE A 92 -16.42 -13.71 12.50
CA PHE A 92 -17.75 -13.23 12.11
C PHE A 92 -18.41 -14.09 11.03
N ARG A 93 -17.80 -15.20 10.63
CA ARG A 93 -18.41 -16.16 9.68
C ARG A 93 -19.58 -16.87 10.34
N VAL A 94 -20.67 -17.00 9.60
CA VAL A 94 -21.85 -17.78 10.02
C VAL A 94 -21.87 -19.15 9.35
N VAL A 95 -22.64 -20.07 9.92
CA VAL A 95 -22.94 -21.36 9.28
C VAL A 95 -23.57 -21.08 7.91
N GLY A 96 -23.02 -21.67 6.84
CA GLY A 96 -23.39 -21.39 5.45
C GLY A 96 -22.46 -20.44 4.70
N GLY A 97 -21.40 -19.92 5.34
CA GLY A 97 -20.30 -19.23 4.67
C GLY A 97 -20.46 -17.71 4.50
N GLY A 98 -21.58 -17.14 4.94
CA GLY A 98 -21.78 -15.69 4.99
C GLY A 98 -20.96 -15.01 6.10
N LEU A 99 -20.87 -13.68 6.03
CA LEU A 99 -20.33 -12.84 7.10
C LEU A 99 -21.46 -12.08 7.78
N LYS A 100 -21.37 -11.93 9.10
CA LYS A 100 -22.25 -10.99 9.83
C LYS A 100 -21.98 -9.56 9.34
N PRO A 101 -23.00 -8.74 9.03
CA PRO A 101 -22.79 -7.35 8.59
C PRO A 101 -21.99 -6.50 9.58
N ASP A 102 -22.13 -6.77 10.88
CA ASP A 102 -21.38 -6.06 11.92
C ASP A 102 -19.87 -6.30 11.83
N ALA A 103 -19.38 -7.31 11.11
CA ALA A 103 -17.96 -7.56 10.92
C ALA A 103 -17.22 -6.32 10.38
N PHE A 104 -17.83 -5.60 9.43
CA PHE A 104 -17.24 -4.42 8.80
C PHE A 104 -17.14 -3.21 9.74
N ARG A 105 -17.77 -3.25 10.91
CA ARG A 105 -17.55 -2.26 11.97
C ARG A 105 -16.24 -2.49 12.72
N TYR A 106 -15.77 -3.74 12.78
CA TYR A 106 -14.60 -4.15 13.57
C TYR A 106 -13.38 -4.48 12.71
N CYS A 107 -13.63 -5.02 11.53
CA CYS A 107 -12.62 -5.43 10.58
C CYS A 107 -12.71 -4.55 9.34
N GLN A 108 -11.59 -3.97 8.94
CA GLN A 108 -11.49 -3.29 7.67
C GLN A 108 -11.36 -4.32 6.54
N GLU A 109 -12.07 -4.16 5.43
CA GLU A 109 -11.88 -5.01 4.26
C GLU A 109 -10.70 -4.50 3.41
N LEU A 110 -9.81 -5.43 3.03
CA LEU A 110 -8.81 -5.18 2.00
C LEU A 110 -9.28 -5.74 0.66
N PRO A 111 -9.10 -4.99 -0.45
CA PRO A 111 -9.36 -5.54 -1.76
C PRO A 111 -8.46 -6.74 -2.04
N GLN A 112 -9.00 -7.73 -2.73
CA GLN A 112 -8.23 -8.89 -3.15
C GLN A 112 -7.11 -8.45 -4.13
N PRO A 113 -5.85 -8.84 -3.90
CA PRO A 113 -4.75 -8.52 -4.80
C PRO A 113 -4.87 -9.26 -6.13
N GLN A 114 -4.18 -8.77 -7.16
CA GLN A 114 -4.03 -9.51 -8.41
C GLN A 114 -3.18 -10.78 -8.20
N PRO A 115 -3.42 -11.86 -8.98
CA PRO A 115 -2.56 -13.05 -8.95
C PRO A 115 -1.09 -12.70 -9.22
N CYS A 116 -0.18 -13.38 -8.52
CA CYS A 116 1.26 -13.23 -8.79
C CYS A 116 1.60 -13.80 -10.16
N ARG A 117 2.50 -13.12 -10.87
CA ARG A 117 3.01 -13.50 -12.19
C ARG A 117 4.51 -13.66 -12.14
#